data_AF-A0A944RMW6-F1
#
_entry.id   AF-A0A944RMW6-F1
#
_cell.length_a   1.000
_cell.length_b   1.000
_cell.length_c   1.000
_cell.angle_alpha   90.00
_cell.angle_beta   90.00
_cell.angle_gamma   90.00
#
_symmetry.space_group_name_H-M   'P 1'
#
loop_
_entity.id
_entity.type
_entity.pdbx_description
1 polymer ?
#
loop_
_entity_poly.entity_id
_entity_poly.type
_entity_poly.pdbx_seq_one_letter_code
_entity_poly.pdbx_strand_id
1 'polypeptide(L)'
;MGKASRDKGARFEREIVHTAEVRGLHAVRVPLSGATDFAKGDVVVSNDVDSWTIEAKKRANGFRTIYAWLEKGDCDLLVIGADRKRALAVMPLADFFDLLAGRHT
;
A
#
# COMPACT_ATOMS: atom_id res chain seq x y z
N MET A 1 9.22 5.47 18.01
CA MET A 1 9.75 5.29 16.63
C MET A 1 10.86 6.31 16.38
N GLY A 2 12.04 5.88 15.93
CA GLY A 2 13.16 6.80 15.63
C GLY A 2 13.01 7.53 14.29
N LYS A 3 13.66 8.70 14.15
CA LYS A 3 13.64 9.55 12.94
C LYS A 3 13.94 8.77 11.66
N ALA A 4 15.01 7.96 11.67
CA ALA A 4 15.42 7.17 10.51
C ALA A 4 14.35 6.16 10.03
N SER A 5 13.60 5.55 10.96
CA SER A 5 12.52 4.62 10.60
C SER A 5 11.34 5.35 9.96
N ARG A 6 11.01 6.54 10.47
CA ARG A 6 9.95 7.39 9.91
C ARG A 6 10.32 7.86 8.51
N ASP A 7 11.56 8.34 8.33
CA ASP A 7 12.05 8.79 7.03
C ASP A 7 12.11 7.64 6.02
N LYS A 8 12.44 6.41 6.47
CA LYS A 8 12.40 5.21 5.62
C LYS A 8 10.98 4.90 5.14
N GLY A 9 9.97 4.97 6.03
CA GLY A 9 8.56 4.80 5.67
C GLY A 9 8.10 5.87 4.68
N ALA A 10 8.33 7.14 5.02
CA ALA A 10 7.91 8.26 4.19
C ALA A 10 8.59 8.29 2.80
N ARG A 11 9.81 7.76 2.66
CA ARG A 11 10.42 7.56 1.33
C ARG A 11 9.74 6.45 0.54
N PHE A 12 9.34 5.37 1.20
CA PHE A 12 8.65 4.26 0.55
C PHE A 12 7.25 4.63 0.09
N GLU A 13 6.48 5.33 0.90
CA GLU A 13 5.17 5.86 0.50
C GLU A 13 5.26 6.78 -0.72
N ARG A 14 6.29 7.63 -0.80
CA ARG A 14 6.55 8.46 -1.99
C ARG A 14 6.95 7.64 -3.22
N GLU A 15 7.72 6.56 -3.03
CA GLU A 15 8.06 5.62 -4.09
C GLU A 15 6.78 4.99 -4.70
N ILE A 16 5.81 4.61 -3.86
CA ILE A 16 4.52 4.07 -4.29
C ILE A 16 3.73 5.11 -5.08
N VAL A 17 3.56 6.32 -4.53
CA VAL A 17 2.84 7.42 -5.21
C VAL A 17 3.44 7.71 -6.58
N HIS A 18 4.75 7.92 -6.63
CA HIS A 18 5.43 8.21 -7.89
C HIS A 18 5.28 7.07 -8.90
N THR A 19 5.34 5.82 -8.45
CA THR A 19 5.17 4.63 -9.30
C THR A 19 3.76 4.57 -9.91
N ALA A 20 2.73 4.98 -9.15
CA ALA A 20 1.35 5.05 -9.63
C ALA A 20 1.16 6.21 -10.62
N GLU A 21 1.66 7.40 -10.30
CA GLU A 21 1.55 8.60 -11.13
C GLU A 21 2.17 8.42 -12.52
N VAL A 22 3.37 7.83 -12.61
CA VAL A 22 4.02 7.56 -13.91
C VAL A 22 3.28 6.52 -14.76
N ARG A 23 2.28 5.83 -14.18
CA ARG A 23 1.38 4.89 -14.88
C ARG A 23 0.01 5.51 -15.17
N GLY A 24 -0.15 6.81 -14.94
CA GLY A 24 -1.38 7.54 -15.24
C GLY A 24 -2.46 7.40 -14.16
N LEU A 25 -2.11 7.01 -12.93
CA LEU A 25 -3.04 6.95 -11.81
C LEU A 25 -2.88 8.19 -10.92
N HIS A 26 -3.97 8.62 -10.29
CA HIS A 26 -3.92 9.60 -9.22
C HIS A 26 -3.46 8.91 -7.93
N ALA A 27 -2.52 9.49 -7.20
CA ALA A 27 -2.04 8.89 -5.95
C ALA A 27 -1.65 9.95 -4.92
N VAL A 28 -2.04 9.74 -3.67
CA VAL A 28 -1.72 10.65 -2.55
C VAL A 28 -1.33 9.88 -1.31
N ARG A 29 -0.39 10.44 -0.53
CA ARG A 29 -0.10 9.93 0.82
C ARG A 29 -1.18 10.38 1.78
N VAL A 30 -1.58 9.49 2.69
CA VAL A 30 -2.55 9.80 3.74
C VAL A 30 -1.81 10.42 4.93
N PRO A 31 -2.01 11.72 5.24
CA PRO A 31 -1.39 12.33 6.41
C PRO A 31 -2.01 11.75 7.68
N LEU A 32 -1.17 11.49 8.69
CA LEU A 32 -1.60 10.96 9.99
C LEU A 32 -2.32 9.59 9.89
N SER A 33 -1.99 8.76 8.90
CA SER A 33 -2.52 7.40 8.76
C SER A 33 -2.44 6.62 10.08
N GLY A 34 -3.58 6.12 10.56
CA GLY A 34 -3.71 5.40 11.82
C GLY A 34 -3.89 6.24 13.10
N ALA A 35 -4.00 7.57 13.00
CA ALA A 35 -4.33 8.45 14.13
C ALA A 35 -5.81 8.85 14.18
N THR A 36 -6.57 8.64 13.09
CA THR A 36 -8.00 8.96 13.00
C THR A 36 -8.73 7.86 12.22
N ASP A 37 -9.98 7.58 12.59
CA ASP A 37 -10.81 6.55 11.93
C ASP A 37 -11.15 6.88 10.46
N PHE A 38 -10.96 8.15 10.06
CA PHE A 38 -11.31 8.67 8.75
C PHE A 38 -10.18 8.60 7.71
N ALA A 39 -8.94 8.33 8.14
CA ALA A 39 -7.75 8.35 7.29
C ALA A 39 -7.06 6.98 7.32
N LYS A 40 -7.60 6.03 6.54
CA LYS A 40 -7.13 4.64 6.46
C LYS A 40 -6.07 4.46 5.38
N GLY A 41 -5.15 3.54 5.62
CA GLY A 41 -4.02 3.25 4.75
C GLY A 41 -2.94 4.34 4.75
N ASP A 42 -1.79 4.02 4.18
CA ASP A 42 -0.65 4.94 4.04
C ASP A 42 -0.70 5.75 2.73
N VAL A 43 -1.30 5.17 1.69
CA VAL A 43 -1.44 5.76 0.35
C VAL A 43 -2.83 5.44 -0.19
N VAL A 44 -3.44 6.37 -0.90
CA VAL A 44 -4.62 6.13 -1.73
C VAL A 44 -4.23 6.28 -3.19
N VAL A 45 -4.62 5.32 -4.03
CA VAL A 45 -4.43 5.35 -5.48
C VAL A 45 -5.79 5.22 -6.14
N SER A 46 -6.09 6.07 -7.11
CA SER A 46 -7.36 6.05 -7.82
C SER A 46 -7.20 6.26 -9.33
N ASN A 47 -8.22 5.83 -10.06
CA ASN A 47 -8.47 6.23 -11.44
C ASN A 47 -9.86 6.92 -11.49
N ASP A 48 -10.43 7.07 -12.68
CA ASP A 48 -11.75 7.72 -12.87
C ASP A 48 -12.93 6.89 -12.33
N VAL A 49 -12.71 5.61 -12.02
CA VAL A 49 -13.75 4.63 -11.66
C VAL A 49 -13.65 4.26 -10.19
N ASP A 50 -12.46 3.88 -9.73
CA ASP A 50 -12.23 3.26 -8.42
C ASP A 50 -11.08 3.93 -7.66
N SER A 51 -11.11 3.73 -6.34
CA SER A 51 -10.09 4.17 -5.40
C SER A 51 -9.66 3.01 -4.51
N TRP A 52 -8.36 2.85 -4.34
CA TRP A 52 -7.71 1.78 -3.62
C TRP A 52 -6.89 2.33 -2.46
N THR A 53 -7.15 1.80 -1.28
CA THR A 53 -6.38 2.08 -0.06
C THR A 53 -5.20 1.10 0.03
N ILE A 54 -4.02 1.65 0.30
CA ILE A 54 -2.76 0.90 0.33
C ILE A 54 -2.10 1.02 1.70
N GLU A 55 -1.77 -0.12 2.29
CA GLU A 55 -0.86 -0.21 3.44
C GLU A 55 0.58 -0.45 2.96
N ALA A 56 1.56 0.29 3.48
CA ALA A 56 2.95 0.25 2.99
C ALA A 56 3.93 -0.30 4.05
N LYS A 57 4.58 -1.43 3.76
CA LYS A 57 5.57 -2.05 4.68
C LYS A 57 6.92 -2.30 4.02
N LYS A 58 7.95 -1.54 4.46
CA LYS A 58 9.35 -1.78 4.06
C LYS A 58 10.12 -2.54 5.14
N ARG A 59 10.53 -3.79 4.87
CA ARG A 59 11.25 -4.68 5.81
C ARG A 59 12.24 -5.57 5.05
N ALA A 60 13.31 -6.00 5.72
CA ALA A 60 14.30 -6.90 5.10
C ALA A 60 13.75 -8.33 4.93
N ASN A 61 13.07 -8.86 5.97
CA ASN A 61 12.51 -10.20 6.05
C ASN A 61 11.10 -10.15 6.69
N GLY A 62 10.28 -11.22 6.57
CA GLY A 62 9.08 -11.41 7.40
C GLY A 62 7.83 -11.91 6.67
N PHE A 63 7.80 -13.16 6.21
CA PHE A 63 6.61 -13.72 5.54
C PHE A 63 5.42 -13.93 6.48
N ARG A 64 5.65 -14.39 7.71
CA ARG A 64 4.56 -14.67 8.67
C ARG A 64 3.77 -13.41 9.08
N THR A 65 4.39 -12.24 9.01
CA THR A 65 3.73 -10.97 9.35
C THR A 65 2.85 -10.42 8.23
N ILE A 66 2.94 -10.95 7.01
CA ILE A 66 2.17 -10.49 5.84
C ILE A 66 0.67 -10.67 6.09
N TYR A 67 0.24 -11.86 6.52
CA TYR A 67 -1.16 -12.14 6.83
C TYR A 67 -1.70 -11.20 7.90
N ALA A 68 -0.95 -10.99 8.98
CA ALA A 68 -1.35 -10.07 10.05
C ALA A 68 -1.45 -8.61 9.58
N TRP A 69 -0.71 -8.19 8.55
CA TRP A 69 -0.84 -6.85 7.97
C TRP A 69 -2.04 -6.75 7.05
N LEU A 70 -2.33 -7.78 6.25
CA LEU A 70 -3.55 -7.83 5.43
C LEU A 70 -4.81 -7.79 6.31
N GLU A 71 -4.83 -8.58 7.39
CA GLU A 71 -5.99 -8.64 8.30
C GLU A 71 -6.20 -7.37 9.12
N LYS A 72 -5.12 -6.66 9.48
CA LYS A 72 -5.18 -5.45 10.33
C LYS A 72 -5.20 -4.14 9.56
N GLY A 73 -4.71 -4.14 8.33
CA GLY A 73 -4.51 -2.93 7.54
C GLY A 73 -5.80 -2.26 7.12
N ASP A 74 -6.92 -3.01 7.08
CA ASP A 74 -8.21 -2.55 6.58
C ASP A 74 -8.02 -1.77 5.27
N CYS A 75 -7.27 -2.40 4.35
CA CYS A 75 -6.82 -1.82 3.10
C CYS A 75 -7.04 -2.81 1.96
N ASP A 76 -7.26 -2.28 0.75
CA ASP A 76 -7.48 -3.09 -0.45
C ASP A 76 -6.19 -3.78 -0.93
N LEU A 77 -5.03 -3.18 -0.61
CA LEU A 77 -3.74 -3.69 -1.05
C LEU A 77 -2.62 -3.46 -0.04
N LEU A 78 -1.83 -4.50 0.22
CA LEU A 78 -0.57 -4.37 0.94
C LEU A 78 0.58 -4.23 -0.04
N VAL A 79 1.34 -3.14 0.05
CA VAL A 79 2.58 -2.98 -0.71
C VAL A 79 3.78 -3.24 0.19
N ILE A 80 4.59 -4.25 -0.17
CA ILE A 80 5.81 -4.62 0.55
C ILE A 80 7.06 -4.26 -0.24
N GLY A 81 8.13 -3.93 0.48
CA GLY A 81 9.43 -3.66 -0.12
C GLY A 81 10.58 -4.14 0.75
N ALA A 82 11.64 -4.63 0.10
CA ALA A 82 12.92 -4.95 0.72
C ALA A 82 14.04 -4.09 0.12
N ASP A 83 15.14 -3.95 0.85
CA ASP A 83 16.23 -3.08 0.41
C ASP A 83 16.81 -3.57 -0.93
N ARG A 84 16.88 -2.67 -1.92
CA ARG A 84 17.33 -2.94 -3.31
C ARG A 84 16.49 -3.97 -4.07
N LYS A 85 15.23 -4.16 -3.68
CA LYS A 85 14.25 -4.98 -4.40
C LYS A 85 13.11 -4.09 -4.88
N ARG A 86 12.46 -4.50 -5.98
CA ARG A 86 11.24 -3.85 -6.45
C ARG A 86 10.12 -4.08 -5.43
N ALA A 87 9.28 -3.06 -5.24
CA ALA A 87 8.07 -3.20 -4.44
C ALA A 87 7.13 -4.25 -5.03
N LEU A 88 6.44 -4.97 -4.17
CA LEU A 88 5.45 -5.99 -4.54
C LEU A 88 4.08 -5.56 -4.03
N ALA A 89 3.08 -5.68 -4.89
CA ALA A 89 1.67 -5.63 -4.54
C ALA A 89 1.25 -7.02 -4.01
N VAL A 90 0.67 -7.06 -2.82
CA VAL A 90 0.25 -8.29 -2.15
C VAL A 90 -1.23 -8.17 -1.80
N MET A 91 -2.01 -9.13 -2.27
CA MET A 91 -3.43 -9.28 -2.02
C MET A 91 -3.80 -10.76 -2.01
N PRO A 92 -4.95 -11.15 -1.43
CA PRO A 92 -5.50 -12.49 -1.60
C PRO A 92 -5.62 -12.88 -3.07
N LEU A 93 -5.40 -14.17 -3.35
CA LEU A 93 -5.43 -14.68 -4.72
C LEU A 93 -6.81 -14.54 -5.37
N ALA A 94 -7.88 -14.70 -4.59
CA ALA A 94 -9.25 -14.51 -5.07
C ALA A 94 -9.48 -13.09 -5.56
N ASP A 95 -9.11 -12.08 -4.76
CA ASP A 95 -9.23 -10.66 -5.10
C ASP A 95 -8.45 -10.31 -6.37
N PHE A 96 -7.26 -10.91 -6.54
CA PHE A 96 -6.50 -10.77 -7.79
C PHE A 96 -7.25 -11.36 -9.00
N PHE A 97 -7.92 -12.50 -8.84
CA PHE A 97 -8.74 -13.08 -9.91
C PHE A 97 -10.00 -12.26 -10.18
N ASP A 98 -10.61 -11.67 -9.16
CA ASP A 98 -11.74 -10.75 -9.32
C ASP A 98 -11.30 -9.47 -10.05
N LEU A 99 -10.12 -8.93 -9.74
CA LEU A 99 -9.51 -7.82 -10.48
C LEU A 99 -9.34 -8.17 -11.97
N LEU A 100 -8.74 -9.33 -12.27
CA LEU A 100 -8.56 -9.80 -13.66
C LEU A 100 -9.88 -10.06 -14.38
N ALA A 101 -10.92 -10.47 -13.65
CA ALA A 101 -12.25 -10.68 -14.19
C ALA A 101 -13.09 -9.40 -14.28
N GLY A 102 -12.57 -8.24 -13.85
CA GLY A 102 -13.29 -6.98 -13.84
C GLY A 102 -14.42 -6.92 -12.80
N ARG A 103 -14.30 -7.66 -11.69
CA ARG A 103 -15.28 -7.73 -10.59
C ARG A 103 -14.87 -6.96 -9.34
N HIS A 104 -13.95 -6.00 -9.47
CA HIS A 104 -13.62 -5.09 -8.38
C HIS A 104 -14.66 -3.95 -8.37
N THR A 105 -15.28 -3.71 -7.22
CA THR A 105 -16.24 -2.63 -6.95
C THR A 105 -15.97 -2.07 -5.57
#